data_AF-A0A2E6UMH3-F1
#
_entry.id   AF-A0A2E6UMH3-F1
#
_cell.length_a   1.000
_cell.length_b   1.000
_cell.length_c   1.000
_cell.angle_alpha   90.00
_cell.angle_beta   90.00
_cell.angle_gamma   90.00
#
_symmetry.space_group_name_H-M   'P 1'
#
loop_
_entity.id
_entity.type
_entity.pdbx_description
1 polymer ?
#
loop_
_entity_poly.entity_id
_entity_poly.type
_entity_poly.pdbx_seq_one_letter_code
_entity_poly.pdbx_strand_id
1 'polypeptide(L)'
;MNAGGLLPSPDEKALNQRLREAHLAHLAAETDWAPVGMRRLPKGLVRLHNRLAPRLPMTHPLGWAEGTTRADELERERIATLPAEEQEAARNRHERAVYFRVLRTRKPPGWADWEPEQDGKPGT
;
A
#
# COMPACT_ATOMS: atom_id res chain seq x y z
N MET A 1 -3.95 2.36 -21.37
CA MET A 1 -3.89 2.25 -19.90
C MET A 1 -2.71 3.11 -19.44
N ASN A 2 -2.93 4.10 -18.56
CA ASN A 2 -1.83 4.92 -18.05
C ASN A 2 -0.92 4.04 -17.20
N ALA A 3 0.19 3.57 -17.77
CA ALA A 3 1.28 2.96 -17.02
C ALA A 3 1.73 4.00 -15.99
N GLY A 4 1.57 3.68 -14.71
CA GLY A 4 1.65 4.68 -13.66
C GLY A 4 3.06 5.29 -13.57
N GLY A 5 3.14 6.61 -13.46
CA GLY A 5 4.41 7.34 -13.44
C GLY A 5 5.32 7.02 -12.24
N LEU A 6 6.55 7.58 -12.29
CA LEU A 6 7.60 7.44 -11.27
C LEU A 6 7.25 8.03 -9.90
N LEU A 7 6.17 8.81 -9.82
CA LEU A 7 5.67 9.45 -8.61
C LEU A 7 4.25 8.97 -8.32
N PRO A 8 3.84 8.98 -7.03
CA PRO A 8 2.48 8.61 -6.68
C PRO A 8 1.47 9.64 -7.21
N SER A 9 0.43 9.14 -7.88
CA SER A 9 -0.69 9.96 -8.33
C SER A 9 -1.53 10.49 -7.14
N PRO A 10 -2.34 11.56 -7.33
CA PRO A 10 -3.25 12.03 -6.29
C PRO A 10 -4.20 10.93 -5.76
N ASP A 11 -4.70 10.08 -6.64
CA ASP A 11 -5.55 8.93 -6.28
C ASP A 11 -4.80 7.92 -5.40
N GLU A 12 -3.53 7.63 -5.71
CA GLU A 12 -2.70 6.73 -4.91
C GLU A 12 -2.40 7.31 -3.52
N LYS A 13 -2.18 8.62 -3.44
CA LYS A 13 -2.00 9.32 -2.16
C LYS A 13 -3.28 9.30 -1.33
N ALA A 14 -4.42 9.58 -1.94
CA ALA A 14 -5.73 9.56 -1.29
C ALA A 14 -6.09 8.15 -0.80
N LEU A 15 -5.84 7.13 -1.62
CA LEU A 15 -6.01 5.72 -1.24
C LEU A 15 -5.13 5.37 -0.04
N ASN A 16 -3.84 5.73 -0.06
CA ASN A 16 -2.94 5.51 1.07
C ASN A 16 -3.43 6.18 2.35
N GLN A 17 -3.88 7.44 2.27
CA GLN A 17 -4.38 8.13 3.44
C GLN A 17 -5.62 7.43 4.03
N ARG A 18 -6.58 7.06 3.17
CA ARG A 18 -7.78 6.31 3.60
C ARG A 18 -7.43 4.97 4.25
N LEU A 19 -6.50 4.20 3.66
CA LEU A 19 -6.08 2.91 4.21
C LEU A 19 -5.37 3.08 5.55
N ARG A 20 -4.56 4.14 5.71
CA ARG A 20 -3.91 4.46 6.98
C ARG A 20 -4.94 4.76 8.06
N GLU A 21 -5.88 5.65 7.77
CA GLU A 21 -6.94 6.04 8.71
C GLU A 21 -7.81 4.85 9.11
N ALA A 22 -8.26 4.05 8.13
CA ALA A 22 -9.02 2.83 8.38
C ALA A 22 -8.25 1.83 9.26
N HIS A 23 -6.95 1.64 9.00
CA HIS A 23 -6.15 0.73 9.80
C HIS A 23 -5.91 1.25 11.22
N LEU A 24 -5.69 2.56 11.41
CA LEU A 24 -5.55 3.16 12.74
C LEU A 24 -6.85 3.03 13.55
N ALA A 25 -8.02 3.17 12.92
CA ALA A 25 -9.31 2.91 13.56
C ALA A 25 -9.43 1.44 14.01
N HIS A 26 -9.00 0.49 13.16
CA HIS A 26 -8.94 -0.92 13.53
C HIS A 26 -8.02 -1.18 14.72
N LEU A 27 -6.82 -0.57 14.77
CA LEU A 27 -5.88 -0.73 15.90
C LEU A 27 -6.41 -0.15 17.21
N ALA A 28 -7.31 0.83 17.15
CA ALA A 28 -7.99 1.34 18.34
C ALA A 28 -8.94 0.29 18.96
N ALA A 29 -9.54 -0.57 18.14
CA ALA A 29 -10.38 -1.68 18.58
C ALA A 29 -9.54 -2.95 18.90
N GLU A 30 -8.50 -3.23 18.13
CA GLU A 30 -7.67 -4.44 18.23
C GLU A 30 -6.20 -4.10 18.50
N THR A 31 -5.90 -3.71 19.74
CA THR A 31 -4.57 -3.19 20.09
C THR A 31 -3.43 -4.22 20.01
N ASP A 32 -3.70 -5.52 20.09
CA ASP A 32 -2.71 -6.60 19.90
C ASP A 32 -2.72 -7.24 18.52
N TRP A 33 -3.35 -6.59 17.54
CA TRP A 33 -3.30 -7.03 16.16
C TRP A 33 -1.88 -6.94 15.58
N ALA A 34 -1.47 -7.98 14.86
CA ALA A 34 -0.25 -8.03 14.09
C ALA A 34 -0.47 -8.78 12.76
N PRO A 35 0.22 -8.40 11.67
CA PRO A 35 0.16 -9.14 10.41
C PRO A 35 0.71 -10.55 10.61
N VAL A 36 0.29 -11.50 9.75
CA VAL A 36 0.63 -12.93 9.87
C VAL A 36 2.13 -13.16 10.09
N GLY A 37 2.99 -12.47 9.32
CA GLY A 37 4.45 -12.58 9.42
C GLY A 37 5.05 -12.10 10.75
N MET A 38 4.28 -11.41 11.60
CA MET A 38 4.70 -10.83 12.87
C MET A 38 3.93 -11.40 14.08
N ARG A 39 3.05 -12.39 13.89
CA ARG A 39 2.28 -13.02 14.99
C ARG A 39 3.15 -13.69 16.07
N ARG A 40 4.41 -13.99 15.76
CA ARG A 40 5.40 -14.52 16.71
C ARG A 40 5.90 -13.50 17.74
N LEU A 41 5.64 -12.20 17.52
CA LEU A 41 6.06 -11.16 18.46
C LEU A 41 5.26 -11.26 19.77
N PRO A 42 5.88 -10.96 20.92
CA PRO A 42 5.15 -10.88 22.19
C PRO A 42 4.02 -9.85 22.12
N LYS A 43 2.82 -10.20 22.62
CA LYS A 43 1.65 -9.31 22.61
C LYS A 43 1.90 -7.94 23.24
N GLY A 44 2.70 -7.88 24.31
CA GLY A 44 3.08 -6.62 24.95
C GLY A 44 3.85 -5.67 24.02
N LEU A 45 4.75 -6.21 23.20
CA LEU A 45 5.51 -5.44 22.22
C LEU A 45 4.60 -4.94 21.09
N VAL A 46 3.71 -5.80 20.60
CA VAL A 46 2.72 -5.43 19.57
C VAL A 46 1.81 -4.29 20.06
N ARG A 47 1.27 -4.40 21.28
CA ARG A 47 0.44 -3.36 21.90
C ARG A 47 1.19 -2.04 22.06
N LEU A 48 2.44 -2.09 22.50
CA LEU A 48 3.27 -0.90 22.63
C LEU A 48 3.49 -0.23 21.27
N HIS A 49 3.89 -0.99 20.25
CA HIS A 49 4.09 -0.47 18.89
C HIS A 49 2.81 0.15 18.32
N ASN A 50 1.69 -0.57 18.40
CA ASN A 50 0.40 -0.10 17.90
C ASN A 50 -0.10 1.16 18.64
N ARG A 51 0.22 1.30 19.93
CA ARG A 51 -0.04 2.52 20.70
C ARG A 51 0.82 3.70 20.23
N LEU A 52 2.06 3.46 19.81
CA LEU A 52 2.98 4.51 19.36
C LEU A 52 2.73 4.94 17.90
N ALA A 53 2.30 4.03 17.04
CA ALA A 53 2.09 4.28 15.61
C ALA A 53 1.24 5.53 15.26
N PRO A 54 0.10 5.82 15.92
CA PRO A 54 -0.67 7.04 15.64
C PRO A 54 -0.05 8.31 16.23
N ARG A 55 0.90 8.20 17.17
CA ARG A 55 1.43 9.32 17.97
C ARG A 55 2.78 9.83 17.48
N LEU A 56 3.53 9.01 16.75
CA LEU A 56 4.88 9.34 16.31
C LEU A 56 4.92 9.46 14.78
N PRO A 57 5.45 10.58 14.22
CA PRO A 57 5.42 10.86 12.78
C PRO A 57 6.22 9.85 11.93
N MET A 58 7.10 9.05 12.53
CA MET A 58 7.98 8.09 11.86
C MET A 58 7.62 6.62 12.18
N THR A 59 6.57 6.38 12.98
CA THR A 59 6.17 5.03 13.38
C THR A 59 4.94 4.62 12.61
N HIS A 60 5.13 3.85 11.53
CA HIS A 60 4.01 3.29 10.81
C HIS A 60 3.47 2.02 11.49
N PRO A 61 2.18 1.68 11.28
CA PRO A 61 1.63 0.41 11.72
C PRO A 61 2.44 -0.80 11.24
N LEU A 62 2.41 -1.89 11.99
CA LEU A 62 3.03 -3.15 11.56
C LEU A 62 2.43 -3.62 10.23
N GLY A 63 3.28 -3.96 9.28
CA GLY A 63 2.84 -4.39 7.93
C GLY A 63 2.45 -3.25 6.98
N TRP A 64 2.54 -1.98 7.41
CA TRP A 64 2.23 -0.81 6.57
C TRP A 64 3.09 -0.76 5.31
N ALA A 65 4.40 -0.91 5.48
CA ALA A 65 5.35 -0.85 4.37
C ALA A 65 5.15 -1.98 3.38
N GLU A 66 4.72 -3.17 3.84
CA GLU A 66 4.51 -4.35 3.01
C GLU A 66 3.11 -4.43 2.38
N GLY A 67 2.17 -3.56 2.79
CA GLY A 67 0.78 -3.65 2.34
C GLY A 67 0.05 -4.86 2.93
N THR A 68 0.41 -5.26 4.15
CA THR A 68 -0.15 -6.42 4.87
C THR A 68 -1.02 -6.02 6.05
N THR A 69 -1.46 -4.76 6.09
CA THR A 69 -2.39 -4.29 7.12
C THR A 69 -3.78 -4.86 6.93
N ARG A 70 -4.60 -4.87 7.99
CA ARG A 70 -6.02 -5.25 7.87
C ARG A 70 -6.77 -4.40 6.83
N ALA A 71 -6.44 -3.11 6.71
CA ALA A 71 -7.06 -2.26 5.70
C ALA A 71 -6.65 -2.66 4.27
N ASP A 72 -5.39 -3.08 4.06
CA ASP A 72 -4.95 -3.59 2.76
C ASP A 72 -5.61 -4.93 2.40
N GLU A 73 -5.85 -5.80 3.39
CA GLU A 73 -6.64 -7.03 3.18
C GLU A 73 -8.07 -6.72 2.75
N LEU A 74 -8.76 -5.83 3.48
CA LEU A 74 -10.11 -5.40 3.15
C LEU A 74 -10.20 -4.69 1.78
N GLU A 75 -9.18 -3.92 1.40
CA GLU A 75 -9.11 -3.31 0.08
C GLU A 75 -8.97 -4.36 -1.02
N ARG A 76 -8.15 -5.41 -0.81
CA ARG A 76 -8.08 -6.54 -1.74
C ARG A 76 -9.41 -7.29 -1.85
N GLU A 77 -10.09 -7.52 -0.73
CA GLU A 77 -11.44 -8.10 -0.69
C GLU A 77 -12.44 -7.23 -1.48
N ARG A 78 -12.44 -5.91 -1.26
CA ARG A 78 -13.27 -4.95 -2.01
C ARG A 78 -12.97 -5.00 -3.51
N ILE A 79 -11.70 -5.02 -3.90
CA ILE A 79 -11.30 -5.09 -5.31
C ILE A 79 -11.81 -6.39 -5.94
N ALA A 80 -11.77 -7.52 -5.23
CA ALA A 80 -12.29 -8.79 -5.74
C ALA A 80 -13.81 -8.78 -5.99
N THR A 81 -14.56 -7.88 -5.35
CA THR A 81 -15.99 -7.69 -5.59
C THR A 81 -16.34 -6.76 -6.75
N LEU A 82 -15.35 -6.09 -7.36
CA LEU A 82 -15.58 -5.21 -8.50
C LEU A 82 -15.82 -6.00 -9.80
N PRO A 83 -16.48 -5.39 -10.80
CA PRO A 83 -16.53 -5.91 -12.17
C PRO A 83 -15.14 -6.24 -12.70
N ALA A 84 -15.00 -7.33 -13.46
CA ALA A 84 -13.70 -7.88 -13.89
C ALA A 84 -12.82 -6.84 -14.62
N GLU A 85 -13.45 -6.01 -15.44
CA GLU A 85 -12.86 -4.91 -16.19
C GLU A 85 -12.26 -3.80 -15.30
N GLU A 86 -12.76 -3.63 -14.08
CA GLU A 86 -12.27 -2.63 -13.12
C GLU A 86 -11.21 -3.20 -12.16
N GLN A 87 -11.20 -4.52 -11.96
CA GLN A 87 -10.34 -5.14 -10.95
C GLN A 87 -8.86 -4.89 -11.21
N GLU A 88 -8.41 -4.98 -12.46
CA GLU A 88 -7.00 -4.81 -12.80
C GLU A 88 -6.52 -3.40 -12.48
N ALA A 89 -7.28 -2.38 -12.90
CA ALA A 89 -6.96 -0.99 -12.60
C ALA A 89 -6.95 -0.71 -11.09
N ALA A 90 -7.88 -1.30 -10.35
CA ALA A 90 -7.95 -1.14 -8.90
C ALA A 90 -6.80 -1.87 -8.17
N ARG A 91 -6.43 -3.09 -8.59
CA ARG A 91 -5.25 -3.82 -8.11
C ARG A 91 -3.98 -3.01 -8.34
N ASN A 92 -3.77 -2.53 -9.57
CA ASN A 92 -2.60 -1.72 -9.91
C ASN A 92 -2.52 -0.44 -9.08
N ARG A 93 -3.64 0.25 -8.85
CA ARG A 93 -3.70 1.44 -7.99
C ARG A 93 -3.33 1.10 -6.54
N HIS A 94 -3.83 -0.02 -5.99
CA HIS A 94 -3.49 -0.47 -4.64
C HIS A 94 -2.02 -0.83 -4.51
N GLU A 95 -1.47 -1.59 -5.45
CA GLU A 95 -0.05 -1.96 -5.47
C GLU A 95 0.87 -0.74 -5.56
N ARG A 96 0.53 0.24 -6.40
CA ARG A 96 1.27 1.50 -6.51
C ARG A 96 1.19 2.31 -5.22
N ALA A 97 0.01 2.42 -4.62
CA ALA A 97 -0.15 3.08 -3.33
C ALA A 97 0.77 2.43 -2.27
N VAL A 98 0.76 1.10 -2.17
CA VAL A 98 1.66 0.35 -1.28
C VAL A 98 3.14 0.58 -1.60
N TYR A 99 3.51 0.57 -2.89
CA TYR A 99 4.89 0.77 -3.33
C TYR A 99 5.47 2.11 -2.89
N PHE A 100 4.71 3.20 -3.01
CA PHE A 100 5.17 4.55 -2.67
C PHE A 100 5.11 4.89 -1.16
N ARG A 101 4.74 3.96 -0.28
CA ARG A 101 4.76 4.20 1.17
C ARG A 101 6.16 4.38 1.75
N VAL A 102 7.17 3.78 1.12
CA VAL A 102 8.58 3.82 1.56
C VAL A 102 9.50 3.91 0.35
N LEU A 103 10.69 4.48 0.52
CA LEU A 103 11.75 4.42 -0.48
C LEU A 103 12.22 2.96 -0.57
N ARG A 104 11.75 2.23 -1.59
CA ARG A 104 12.09 0.82 -1.80
C ARG A 104 13.36 0.71 -2.64
N THR A 105 14.25 -0.20 -2.22
CA THR A 105 15.38 -0.67 -3.04
C THR A 105 15.00 -1.84 -3.94
N ARG A 106 13.79 -2.40 -3.76
CA ARG A 106 13.28 -3.51 -4.57
C ARG A 106 12.71 -3.00 -5.89
N LYS A 107 12.87 -3.81 -6.95
CA LYS A 107 12.29 -3.53 -8.27
C LYS A 107 10.77 -3.34 -8.11
N PRO A 108 10.19 -2.31 -8.74
CA PRO A 108 8.74 -2.15 -8.75
C PRO A 108 8.04 -3.35 -9.43
N PRO A 109 6.78 -3.65 -9.08
CA PRO A 109 5.98 -4.72 -9.71
C PRO A 109 5.79 -4.51 -11.21
N GLY A 110 5.25 -5.51 -11.91
CA GLY A 110 5.14 -5.55 -13.38
C GLY A 110 4.44 -4.37 -14.06
N TRP A 111 3.72 -3.51 -13.32
CA TRP A 111 3.23 -2.22 -13.85
C TRP A 111 4.35 -1.24 -14.22
N ALA A 112 5.57 -1.44 -13.71
CA ALA A 112 6.72 -0.58 -13.92
C ALA A 112 7.68 -1.07 -14.99
N ASP A 113 7.37 -2.18 -15.68
CA ASP A 113 8.11 -2.63 -16.87
C ASP A 113 7.81 -1.73 -18.10
N TRP A 114 7.41 -0.48 -17.87
CA TRP A 114 7.27 0.54 -18.91
C TRP A 114 8.65 0.87 -19.46
N GLU A 115 8.83 0.62 -20.76
CA GLU A 115 9.92 1.23 -21.52
C GLU A 115 9.44 2.55 -22.11
N PRO A 116 10.26 3.62 -22.08
CA PRO A 116 9.94 4.83 -22.81
C PRO A 116 9.78 4.48 -24.29
N GLU A 117 8.63 4.84 -24.86
CA GLU A 117 8.46 4.87 -26.30
C GLU A 117 9.58 5.77 -26.85
N GLN A 118 10.51 5.19 -27.61
CA GLN A 118 11.56 5.97 -28.24
C GLN A 118 10.87 6.89 -29.23
N ASP A 119 10.69 8.14 -28.81
CA ASP A 119 10.12 9.20 -29.62
C ASP A 119 10.95 9.26 -30.90
N GLY A 120 10.37 8.73 -31.97
CA GLY A 120 11.05 8.52 -33.23
C GLY A 120 11.51 9.87 -33.73
N LYS A 121 12.81 10.16 -33.61
CA LYS A 121 13.40 11.27 -34.35
C LYS A 121 13.10 11.01 -35.83
N PRO A 122 12.34 11.88 -36.52
CA PRO A 122 12.26 11.77 -37.96
C PRO A 122 13.66 12.03 -38.50
N GLY A 123 14.20 11.05 -39.21
CA GLY A 123 15.42 11.21 -39.96
C GLY A 123 15.22 12.27 -41.03
N THR A 124 16.07 13.28 -41.00
CA THR A 124 16.48 14.08 -42.17
C THR A 124 17.92 14.49 -41.96
#